data_AF-A0A1H6A7N3-F1
#
_entry.id   AF-A0A1H6A7N3-F1
#
_cell.length_a   1.000
_cell.length_b   1.000
_cell.length_c   1.000
_cell.angle_alpha   90.00
_cell.angle_beta   90.00
_cell.angle_gamma   90.00
#
_symmetry.space_group_name_H-M   'P 1'
#
loop_
_entity.id
_entity.type
_entity.pdbx_description
1 polymer ?
#
loop_
_entity_poly.entity_id
_entity_poly.type
_entity_poly.pdbx_seq_one_letter_code
_entity_poly.pdbx_strand_id
1 'polypeptide(L)'
;MPPRRTLKAVEPQTNDRETPNLCQAVLGALEAMTWLTESDSALIALALRYADEIEQATEQAAELERLTRDLAGDEGAYKRLKALEAKVDVTKRVGWLGPQLQGVLRDLGGTPAARKAMGADKPVGGRLAELRRGAGKGAGKYDS
;
A
#
# COMPACT_ATOMS: atom_id res chain seq x y z
N MET A 1 62.30 -1.22 10.85
CA MET A 1 60.85 -0.96 10.98
C MET A 1 60.30 -0.60 9.62
N PRO A 2 59.26 -1.26 9.10
CA PRO A 2 58.60 -0.81 7.87
C PRO A 2 57.69 0.40 8.17
N PRO A 3 57.48 1.30 7.19
CA PRO A 3 56.65 2.49 7.40
C PRO A 3 55.15 2.13 7.48
N ARG A 4 54.44 2.72 8.45
CA ARG A 4 52.99 2.56 8.62
C ARG A 4 52.25 3.28 7.49
N ARG A 5 51.49 2.53 6.70
CA ARG A 5 50.55 3.03 5.70
C ARG A 5 49.35 3.66 6.42
N THR A 6 49.24 4.98 6.39
CA THR A 6 48.07 5.72 6.88
C THR A 6 46.89 5.45 5.95
N LEU A 7 45.86 4.79 6.46
CA LEU A 7 44.58 4.64 5.75
C LEU A 7 43.92 6.01 5.66
N LYS A 8 43.67 6.46 4.43
CA LYS A 8 42.93 7.69 4.15
C LYS A 8 41.52 7.51 4.72
N ALA A 9 41.10 8.42 5.60
CA ALA A 9 39.75 8.41 6.17
C ALA A 9 38.74 8.41 5.01
N VAL A 10 37.89 7.38 4.98
CA VAL A 10 36.74 7.35 4.09
C VAL A 10 35.81 8.44 4.58
N GLU A 11 35.67 9.50 3.80
CA GLU A 11 34.70 10.55 4.06
C GLU A 11 33.32 9.91 4.21
N PRO A 12 32.52 10.29 5.23
CA PRO A 12 31.19 9.76 5.40
C PRO A 12 30.40 10.12 4.15
N GLN A 13 30.07 9.12 3.34
CA GLN A 13 29.15 9.30 2.23
C GLN A 13 27.82 9.71 2.84
N THR A 14 27.48 10.99 2.73
CA THR A 14 26.12 11.48 2.95
C THR A 14 25.29 10.86 1.82
N ASN A 15 24.74 9.68 2.09
CA ASN A 15 23.77 9.06 1.22
C ASN A 15 22.49 9.90 1.35
N ASP A 16 22.43 11.01 0.61
CA ASP A 16 21.26 11.89 0.45
C ASP A 16 20.13 11.21 -0.35
N ARG A 17 20.01 9.88 -0.27
CA ARG A 17 18.81 9.17 -0.70
C ARG A 17 17.81 9.31 0.43
N GLU A 18 17.16 10.47 0.49
CA GLU A 18 15.95 10.64 1.29
C GLU A 18 15.05 9.44 1.02
N THR A 19 14.80 8.64 2.05
CA THR A 19 13.89 7.50 1.92
C THR A 19 12.53 8.09 1.55
N PRO A 20 11.90 7.65 0.44
CA PRO A 20 10.62 8.21 0.04
C PRO A 20 9.61 8.02 1.16
N ASN A 21 8.77 9.02 1.37
CA ASN A 21 7.68 8.90 2.32
C ASN A 21 6.67 7.84 1.82
N LEU A 22 5.79 7.36 2.69
CA LEU A 22 4.82 6.32 2.35
C LEU A 22 3.94 6.72 1.16
N CYS A 23 3.52 7.98 1.06
CA CYS A 23 2.76 8.48 -0.08
C CYS A 23 3.53 8.31 -1.41
N GLN A 24 4.79 8.73 -1.45
CA GLN A 24 5.67 8.59 -2.60
C GLN A 24 5.94 7.12 -2.92
N ALA A 25 6.13 6.27 -1.91
CA ALA A 25 6.36 4.85 -2.08
C ALA A 25 5.12 4.15 -2.67
N VAL A 26 3.93 4.50 -2.20
CA VAL A 26 2.65 3.99 -2.72
C VAL A 26 2.42 4.48 -4.14
N LEU A 27 2.64 5.77 -4.42
CA LEU A 27 2.52 6.32 -5.77
C LEU A 27 3.45 5.61 -6.75
N GLY A 28 4.74 5.48 -6.42
CA GLY A 28 5.70 4.78 -7.27
C GLY A 28 5.35 3.30 -7.48
N ALA A 29 4.77 2.64 -6.47
CA ALA A 29 4.26 1.29 -6.62
C ALA A 29 3.08 1.22 -7.60
N LEU A 30 2.12 2.15 -7.50
CA LEU A 30 0.96 2.23 -8.38
C LEU A 30 1.35 2.56 -9.82
N GLU A 31 2.30 3.47 -10.04
CA GLU A 31 2.83 3.80 -11.37
C GLU A 31 3.52 2.60 -12.04
N ALA A 32 4.15 1.73 -11.25
CA ALA A 32 4.75 0.49 -11.75
C ALA A 32 3.71 -0.59 -12.11
N MET A 33 2.44 -0.43 -11.72
CA MET A 33 1.35 -1.35 -12.05
C MET A 33 0.75 -1.01 -13.43
N THR A 34 1.48 -1.36 -14.49
CA THR A 34 1.10 -1.04 -15.88
C THR A 34 -0.20 -1.70 -16.37
N TRP A 35 -0.85 -2.52 -15.55
CA TRP A 35 -2.13 -3.19 -15.84
C TRP A 35 -3.35 -2.47 -15.27
N LEU A 36 -3.17 -1.40 -14.49
CA LEU A 36 -4.28 -0.63 -13.94
C LEU A 36 -5.04 0.12 -15.04
N THR A 37 -6.34 0.26 -14.83
CA THR A 37 -7.27 0.91 -15.75
C THR A 37 -8.03 2.03 -15.05
N GLU A 38 -8.84 2.79 -15.80
CA GLU A 38 -9.69 3.83 -15.22
C GLU A 38 -10.68 3.28 -14.16
N SER A 39 -11.07 2.01 -14.29
CA SER A 39 -11.95 1.34 -13.33
C SER A 39 -11.32 1.18 -11.94
N ASP A 40 -9.99 1.25 -11.85
CA ASP A 40 -9.24 1.14 -10.59
C ASP A 40 -9.08 2.47 -9.86
N SER A 41 -9.55 3.59 -10.46
CA SER A 41 -9.38 4.96 -9.95
C SER A 41 -9.84 5.15 -8.50
N ALA A 42 -10.95 4.54 -8.11
CA ALA A 42 -11.46 4.61 -6.75
C ALA A 42 -10.52 3.92 -5.73
N LEU A 43 -9.97 2.76 -6.09
CA LEU A 43 -9.02 2.02 -5.24
C LEU A 43 -7.66 2.72 -5.18
N ILE A 44 -7.21 3.31 -6.29
CA ILE A 44 -6.01 4.17 -6.33
C ILE A 44 -6.16 5.35 -5.37
N ALA A 45 -7.28 6.07 -5.45
CA ALA A 45 -7.55 7.21 -4.57
C ALA A 45 -7.59 6.79 -3.09
N LEU A 46 -8.19 5.64 -2.80
CA LEU A 46 -8.26 5.10 -1.45
C LEU A 46 -6.88 4.71 -0.89
N ALA A 47 -6.03 4.08 -1.71
CA ALA A 47 -4.66 3.73 -1.31
C ALA A 47 -3.84 4.99 -0.96
N LEU A 48 -3.91 6.03 -1.81
CA LEU A 48 -3.23 7.29 -1.56
C LEU A 48 -3.77 7.99 -0.31
N ARG A 49 -5.09 7.95 -0.10
CA ARG A 49 -5.71 8.52 1.10
C ARG A 49 -5.27 7.83 2.38
N TYR A 50 -5.19 6.50 2.39
CA TYR A 50 -4.70 5.75 3.55
C TYR A 50 -3.22 6.01 3.83
N ALA A 51 -2.40 6.15 2.78
CA ALA A 51 -0.99 6.52 2.94
C ALA A 51 -0.85 7.91 3.59
N ASP A 52 -1.60 8.90 3.09
CA ASP A 52 -1.66 10.27 3.61
C ASP A 52 -2.11 10.31 5.08
N GLU A 53 -3.18 9.59 5.43
CA GLU A 53 -3.65 9.54 6.82
C GLU A 53 -2.66 8.88 7.78
N ILE A 54 -1.90 7.88 7.33
CA ILE A 54 -0.83 7.26 8.13
C ILE A 54 0.31 8.26 8.39
N GLU A 55 0.72 9.01 7.35
CA GLU A 55 1.77 10.03 7.49
C GLU A 55 1.33 11.16 8.41
N GLN A 56 0.13 11.72 8.20
CA GLN A 56 -0.40 12.76 9.08
C GLN A 56 -0.47 12.30 10.53
N ALA A 57 -0.88 11.06 10.77
CA ALA A 57 -0.92 10.52 12.13
C ALA A 57 0.50 10.44 12.74
N THR A 58 1.50 10.06 11.95
CA THR A 58 2.91 9.98 12.39
C THR A 58 3.48 11.37 12.68
N GLU A 59 3.21 12.35 11.82
CA GLU A 59 3.63 13.75 12.01
C GLU A 59 2.97 14.38 13.24
N GLN A 60 1.67 14.14 13.44
CA GLN A 60 0.93 14.59 14.62
C GLN A 60 1.52 14.02 15.92
N ALA A 61 1.94 12.75 15.92
CA ALA A 61 2.60 12.16 17.09
C ALA A 61 3.96 12.83 17.37
N ALA A 62 4.74 13.12 16.34
CA ALA A 62 6.03 13.80 16.50
C ALA A 62 5.87 15.25 17.01
N GLU A 63 4.88 15.98 16.50
CA GLU A 63 4.55 17.33 16.98
C GLU A 63 4.08 17.32 18.42
N LEU A 64 3.25 16.34 18.78
CA LEU A 64 2.79 16.17 20.14
C LEU A 64 3.93 15.88 21.13
N GLU A 65 4.91 15.08 20.72
CA GLU A 65 6.11 14.84 21.52
C GLU A 65 6.93 16.13 21.71
N ARG A 66 7.04 16.98 20.68
CA ARG A 66 7.67 18.31 20.79
C ARG A 66 6.93 19.19 21.78
N LEU A 67 5.61 19.37 21.61
CA LEU A 67 4.78 20.16 22.51
C LEU A 67 4.82 19.65 23.96
N THR A 68 4.89 18.34 24.14
CA THR A 68 5.07 17.71 25.47
C THR A 68 6.38 18.15 26.12
N ARG A 69 7.49 18.19 25.36
CA ARG A 69 8.78 18.68 25.87
C ARG A 69 8.75 20.18 26.18
N ASP A 70 8.14 20.99 25.31
CA ASP A 70 8.13 22.45 25.47
C ASP A 70 7.25 22.89 26.66
N LEU A 71 6.20 22.13 26.96
CA LEU A 71 5.30 22.36 28.11
C LEU A 71 5.79 21.70 29.41
N ALA A 72 7.00 21.13 29.43
CA ALA A 72 7.61 20.52 30.61
C ALA A 72 7.91 21.58 31.68
N GLY A 73 6.88 21.99 32.41
CA GLY A 73 6.92 23.06 33.40
C GLY A 73 5.53 23.63 33.74
N ASP A 74 4.56 23.50 32.83
CA ASP A 74 3.16 23.83 33.08
C ASP A 74 2.33 22.53 33.18
N GLU A 75 2.14 22.05 34.42
CA GLU A 75 1.36 20.84 34.70
C GLU A 75 -0.07 20.91 34.14
N GLY A 76 -0.69 22.09 34.12
CA GLY A 76 -2.08 22.27 33.69
C GLY A 76 -2.23 22.21 32.18
N ALA A 77 -1.29 22.80 31.44
CA ALA A 77 -1.21 22.68 29.99
C ALA A 77 -0.84 21.26 29.56
N TYR A 78 0.13 20.63 30.24
CA TYR A 78 0.56 19.25 29.97
C TYR A 78 -0.58 18.24 30.13
N LYS A 79 -1.36 18.33 31.23
CA LYS A 79 -2.52 17.43 31.48
C LYS A 79 -3.60 17.58 30.40
N ARG A 80 -3.89 18.80 29.93
CA ARG A 80 -4.86 19.06 28.86
C ARG A 80 -4.39 18.51 27.51
N LEU A 81 -3.10 18.65 27.21
CA LEU A 81 -2.48 18.10 26.00
C LEU A 81 -2.58 16.57 25.98
N LYS A 82 -2.20 15.90 27.08
CA LYS A 82 -2.34 14.44 27.26
C LYS A 82 -3.79 13.94 27.14
N ALA A 83 -4.76 14.71 27.62
CA ALA A 83 -6.18 14.35 27.52
C ALA A 83 -6.72 14.46 26.06
N LEU A 84 -6.18 15.37 25.26
CA LEU A 84 -6.49 15.49 23.84
C LEU A 84 -5.81 14.36 23.03
N GLU A 85 -4.57 14.02 23.36
CA GLU A 85 -3.84 12.87 22.79
C GLU A 85 -4.60 11.56 22.96
N ALA A 86 -5.12 11.29 24.17
CA ALA A 86 -5.88 10.06 24.43
C ALA A 86 -7.13 9.92 23.54
N LYS A 87 -7.63 11.02 22.97
CA LYS A 87 -8.76 11.02 22.02
C LYS A 87 -8.31 10.82 20.56
N VAL A 88 -7.03 11.02 20.25
CA VAL A 88 -6.42 10.84 18.93
C VAL A 88 -5.32 9.79 19.05
N ASP A 89 -5.73 8.53 19.18
CA ASP A 89 -4.79 7.42 19.30
C ASP A 89 -4.17 7.11 17.93
N VAL A 90 -3.02 7.73 17.66
CA VAL A 90 -2.23 7.56 16.43
C VAL A 90 -1.87 6.10 16.21
N THR A 91 -1.47 5.38 17.26
CA THR A 91 -1.12 3.95 17.18
C THR A 91 -2.31 3.13 16.72
N LYS A 92 -3.51 3.41 17.23
CA LYS A 92 -4.75 2.77 16.74
C LYS A 92 -5.04 3.13 15.29
N ARG A 93 -4.86 4.39 14.88
CA ARG A 93 -5.09 4.82 13.49
C ARG A 93 -4.13 4.13 12.52
N VAL A 94 -2.82 4.18 12.78
CA VAL A 94 -1.81 3.52 11.94
C VAL A 94 -2.00 2.01 11.94
N GLY A 95 -2.24 1.41 13.12
CA GLY A 95 -2.49 -0.03 13.25
C GLY A 95 -3.76 -0.50 12.53
N TRP A 96 -4.78 0.36 12.42
CA TRP A 96 -5.99 0.08 11.66
C TRP A 96 -5.81 0.28 10.15
N LEU A 97 -5.15 1.36 9.74
CA LEU A 97 -4.99 1.75 8.33
C LEU A 97 -3.96 0.89 7.60
N GLY A 98 -2.91 0.41 8.27
CA GLY A 98 -1.87 -0.42 7.65
C GLY A 98 -2.43 -1.66 6.93
N PRO A 99 -3.23 -2.51 7.61
CA PRO A 99 -3.89 -3.65 6.96
C PRO A 99 -4.88 -3.27 5.85
N GLN A 100 -5.59 -2.15 5.98
CA GLN A 100 -6.53 -1.67 4.96
C GLN A 100 -5.79 -1.24 3.69
N LEU A 101 -4.70 -0.47 3.84
CA LEU A 101 -3.82 -0.11 2.74
C LEU A 101 -3.25 -1.36 2.05
N GLN A 102 -2.77 -2.33 2.82
CA GLN A 102 -2.30 -3.60 2.26
C GLN A 102 -3.41 -4.35 1.50
N GLY A 103 -4.65 -4.31 2.00
CA GLY A 103 -5.83 -4.89 1.34
C GLY A 103 -6.08 -4.25 -0.02
N VAL A 104 -6.20 -2.92 -0.06
CA VAL A 104 -6.42 -2.16 -1.31
C VAL A 104 -5.31 -2.42 -2.32
N LEU A 105 -4.04 -2.38 -1.90
CA LEU A 105 -2.91 -2.67 -2.79
C LEU A 105 -2.93 -4.11 -3.31
N ARG A 106 -3.41 -5.06 -2.51
CA ARG A 106 -3.58 -6.45 -2.96
C ARG A 106 -4.67 -6.55 -4.00
N ASP A 107 -5.81 -5.90 -3.80
CA ASP A 107 -6.95 -5.91 -4.73
C ASP A 107 -6.59 -5.29 -6.08
N LEU A 108 -5.69 -4.29 -6.08
CA LEU A 108 -5.08 -3.70 -7.28
C LEU A 108 -4.05 -4.60 -7.98
N GLY A 109 -3.79 -5.80 -7.47
CA GLY A 109 -2.77 -6.70 -8.04
C GLY A 109 -1.34 -6.36 -7.63
N GLY A 110 -1.13 -5.67 -6.50
CA GLY A 110 0.20 -5.33 -6.00
C GLY A 110 1.08 -6.55 -5.66
N THR A 111 0.47 -7.72 -5.41
CA THR A 111 1.20 -8.98 -5.13
C THR A 111 1.18 -9.93 -6.33
N PRO A 112 2.23 -10.78 -6.53
CA PRO A 112 2.23 -11.79 -7.59
C PRO A 112 1.03 -12.74 -7.54
N ALA A 113 0.60 -13.12 -6.32
CA ALA A 113 -0.57 -13.98 -6.12
C ALA A 113 -1.87 -13.29 -6.58
N ALA A 114 -2.06 -12.02 -6.23
CA ALA A 114 -3.22 -11.26 -6.69
C ALA A 114 -3.24 -11.08 -8.21
N ARG A 115 -2.09 -10.77 -8.83
CA ARG A 115 -1.99 -10.70 -10.31
C ARG A 115 -2.37 -12.01 -10.99
N LYS A 116 -1.93 -13.14 -10.42
CA LYS A 116 -2.27 -14.47 -10.94
C LYS A 116 -3.77 -14.76 -10.82
N ALA A 117 -4.43 -14.25 -9.78
CA ALA A 117 -5.88 -14.40 -9.61
C ALA A 117 -6.68 -13.52 -10.59
N MET A 118 -6.17 -12.34 -10.96
CA MET A 118 -6.75 -11.49 -12.01
C MET A 118 -6.60 -12.11 -13.41
N GLY A 119 -5.51 -12.85 -13.63
CA GLY A 119 -5.22 -13.51 -14.90
C GLY A 119 -5.92 -14.86 -15.07
N ALA A 120 -7.19 -14.86 -15.48
CA ALA A 120 -7.77 -15.82 -16.43
C ALA A 120 -9.27 -15.60 -16.57
N ASP A 121 -9.68 -14.76 -17.51
CA ASP A 121 -10.98 -14.97 -18.15
C ASP A 121 -10.87 -16.27 -18.97
N LYS A 122 -11.34 -17.38 -18.38
CA LYS A 122 -11.50 -18.62 -19.14
C LYS A 122 -12.51 -18.32 -20.24
N PRO A 123 -12.20 -18.53 -21.53
CA PRO A 123 -13.17 -18.32 -22.58
C PRO A 123 -14.38 -19.24 -22.32
N VAL A 124 -15.52 -18.63 -21.97
CA VAL A 124 -16.78 -19.30 -21.64
C VAL A 124 -17.37 -20.05 -22.87
N GLY A 125 -16.72 -19.95 -24.03
CA GLY A 125 -17.18 -20.54 -25.29
C GLY A 125 -16.92 -22.04 -25.47
N GLY A 126 -15.98 -22.66 -24.74
CA GLY A 126 -15.57 -24.05 -25.01
C GLY A 126 -16.70 -25.07 -24.84
N ARG A 127 -17.37 -25.03 -23.69
CA ARG A 127 -18.41 -26.01 -23.31
C ARG A 127 -19.73 -25.79 -24.05
N LEU A 128 -20.09 -24.54 -24.34
CA LEU A 128 -21.25 -24.20 -25.17
C LEU A 128 -21.06 -24.59 -26.64
N ALA A 129 -19.84 -24.45 -27.18
CA ALA A 129 -19.52 -24.89 -28.54
C ALA A 129 -19.54 -26.43 -28.68
N GLU A 130 -19.09 -27.16 -27.65
CA GLU A 130 -19.20 -28.62 -27.59
C GLU A 130 -20.65 -29.11 -27.56
N LEU A 131 -21.50 -28.47 -26.75
CA LEU A 131 -22.93 -28.80 -26.68
C LEU A 131 -23.66 -28.53 -28.00
N ARG A 132 -23.34 -27.42 -28.70
CA ARG A 132 -23.91 -27.13 -30.03
C ARG A 132 -23.47 -28.15 -31.10
N ARG A 133 -22.22 -28.63 -31.06
CA ARG A 133 -21.74 -29.69 -31.96
C ARG A 133 -22.39 -31.05 -31.68
N GLY A 134 -22.69 -31.35 -30.41
CA GLY A 134 -23.40 -32.57 -30.01
C GLY A 134 -24.87 -32.56 -30.44
N ALA A 135 -25.57 -31.44 -30.29
CA ALA A 135 -26.98 -31.29 -30.66
C ALA A 135 -27.22 -31.43 -32.18
N GLY A 136 -26.27 -30.98 -33.02
CA GLY A 136 -26.37 -31.11 -34.48
C GLY A 136 -26.26 -32.55 -35.02
N LYS A 137 -25.75 -33.50 -34.24
CA LYS A 137 -25.62 -34.92 -34.65
C LYS A 137 -26.84 -35.79 -34.28
N GLY A 138 -27.74 -35.30 -33.41
CA GLY A 138 -28.91 -36.05 -32.94
C GLY A 138 -30.18 -35.87 -33.77
N ALA A 139 -30.27 -34.84 -34.61
CA ALA A 139 -31.49 -34.47 -35.33
C ALA A 139 -31.73 -35.23 -36.65
N GLY A 140 -30.85 -36.17 -37.04
CA GLY A 140 -30.94 -36.89 -38.32
C GLY A 140 -31.39 -38.35 -38.23
N LYS A 141 -31.98 -38.79 -37.11
CA LYS A 141 -32.27 -40.23 -36.87
C LYS A 141 -33.72 -40.60 -36.57
N TYR A 142 -34.68 -39.70 -36.84
CA TYR A 142 -36.11 -39.94 -36.65
C TYR A 142 -36.93 -39.44 -37.85
N ASP A 143 -36.57 -39.85 -39.06
CA ASP A 143 -37.49 -39.74 -40.21
C ASP A 143 -37.25 -40.94 -41.15
N SER A 144 -37.95 -42.05 -40.87
CA SER A 144 -38.17 -43.21 -41.75
C SER A 144 -39.34 -44.02 -41.20
#